data_AF-A0A9X2E3U3-F1
#
_entry.id   AF-A0A9X2E3U3-F1
#
_cell.length_a   1.000
_cell.length_b   1.000
_cell.length_c   1.000
_cell.angle_alpha   90.00
_cell.angle_beta   90.00
_cell.angle_gamma   90.00
#
_symmetry.space_group_name_H-M   'P 1'
#
loop_
_entity.id
_entity.type
_entity.pdbx_description
1 polymer ?
#
loop_
_entity_poly.entity_id
_entity_poly.type
_entity_poly.pdbx_seq_one_letter_code
_entity_poly.pdbx_strand_id
1 'polypeptide(L)'
;MNVVFRGGGTRRVGPADRTILRLLRDRDRDGIPSEVVLRDGSRLLIFNISWGYDPAAVSAQVTTNISPAVGGAPVDVFSTSAVVAINDPETGAPLLAVA
;
A
#
# COMPACT_ATOMS: atom_id res chain seq x y z
N MET A 1 35.02 -3.37 8.29
CA MET A 1 34.12 -4.35 7.64
C MET A 1 33.40 -3.60 6.53
N ASN A 2 33.77 -3.82 5.27
CA ASN A 2 33.22 -3.05 4.14
C ASN A 2 32.27 -3.95 3.36
N VAL A 3 30.97 -3.65 3.42
CA VAL A 3 29.97 -4.30 2.57
C VAL A 3 29.80 -3.44 1.33
N VAL A 4 30.10 -4.01 0.16
CA VAL A 4 29.87 -3.38 -1.15
C VAL A 4 28.68 -4.07 -1.78
N PHE A 5 27.54 -3.38 -1.87
CA PHE A 5 26.40 -3.84 -2.66
C PHE A 5 26.62 -3.40 -4.11
N ARG A 6 26.99 -4.32 -5.00
CA ARG A 6 26.92 -4.10 -6.45
C ARG A 6 25.46 -4.29 -6.89
N GLY A 7 24.70 -3.20 -6.92
CA GLY A 7 23.32 -3.18 -7.38
C GLY A 7 23.22 -3.35 -8.89
N GLY A 8 22.52 -4.40 -9.33
CA GLY A 8 22.08 -4.54 -10.71
C GLY A 8 20.98 -3.52 -11.01
N GLY A 9 21.10 -2.84 -12.17
CA GLY A 9 20.09 -2.04 -12.89
C GLY A 9 19.04 -1.26 -12.10
N THR A 10 18.95 0.04 -12.32
CA THR A 10 17.82 0.87 -11.83
C THR A 10 16.49 0.31 -12.32
N ARG A 11 15.77 -0.43 -11.48
CA ARG A 11 14.41 -0.88 -11.75
C ARG A 11 13.45 0.29 -11.54
N ARG A 12 12.61 0.57 -12.55
CA ARG A 12 11.61 1.65 -12.46
C ARG A 12 10.43 1.17 -11.62
N VAL A 13 10.15 1.91 -10.55
CA VAL A 13 8.93 1.76 -9.75
C VAL A 13 7.71 2.03 -10.62
N GLY A 14 6.66 1.23 -10.46
CA GLY A 14 5.41 1.40 -11.22
C GLY A 14 4.81 2.80 -11.03
N PRO A 15 4.19 3.41 -12.06
CA PRO A 15 3.72 4.79 -12.00
C PRO A 15 2.63 5.03 -10.94
N ALA A 16 1.80 4.02 -10.64
CA ALA A 16 0.73 4.12 -9.65
C ALA A 16 1.21 3.99 -8.19
N ASP A 17 2.38 3.39 -7.98
CA ASP A 17 2.88 3.01 -6.64
C ASP A 17 2.97 4.20 -5.68
N ARG A 18 3.60 5.29 -6.12
CA ARG A 18 3.73 6.51 -5.31
C ARG A 18 2.38 7.17 -5.04
N THR A 19 1.45 7.10 -5.99
CA THR A 19 0.11 7.67 -5.83
C THR A 19 -0.68 6.91 -4.77
N ILE A 20 -0.63 5.57 -4.82
CA ILE A 20 -1.24 4.69 -3.81
C ILE A 20 -0.68 5.01 -2.42
N LEU A 21 0.65 4.99 -2.27
CA LEU A 21 1.28 5.21 -0.96
C LEU A 21 0.98 6.60 -0.38
N ARG A 22 0.94 7.64 -1.23
CA ARG A 22 0.57 8.99 -0.80
C ARG A 22 -0.87 9.04 -0.31
N LEU A 23 -1.81 8.55 -1.11
CA LEU A 23 -3.22 8.54 -0.74
C LEU A 23 -3.47 7.83 0.59
N LEU A 24 -2.91 6.62 0.75
CA LEU A 24 -3.10 5.84 1.97
C LEU A 24 -2.42 6.48 3.19
N ARG A 25 -1.23 7.06 3.02
CA ARG A 25 -0.52 7.76 4.10
C ARG A 25 -1.23 9.04 4.54
N ASP A 26 -1.79 9.79 3.60
CA ASP A 26 -2.48 11.03 3.94
C ASP A 26 -3.78 10.72 4.69
N ARG A 27 -4.53 9.70 4.25
CA ARG A 27 -5.72 9.26 4.98
C ARG A 27 -5.42 8.65 6.35
N ASP A 28 -4.33 7.90 6.48
CA ASP A 28 -3.80 7.42 7.78
C ASP A 28 -3.57 8.60 8.75
N ARG A 29 -2.90 9.65 8.29
CA ARG A 29 -2.66 10.87 9.09
C ARG A 29 -3.94 11.57 9.52
N ASP A 30 -4.96 11.52 8.68
CA ASP A 30 -6.28 12.09 8.96
C ASP A 30 -7.17 11.14 9.79
N GLY A 31 -6.71 9.91 10.06
CA GLY A 31 -7.48 8.87 10.77
C GLY A 31 -8.65 8.32 9.96
N ILE A 32 -8.66 8.51 8.64
CA ILE A 32 -9.78 8.13 7.78
C ILE A 32 -9.48 6.78 7.10
N PRO A 33 -10.35 5.77 7.25
CA PRO A 33 -10.12 4.48 6.61
C PRO A 33 -10.27 4.54 5.09
N SER A 34 -9.75 3.51 4.43
CA SER A 34 -9.90 3.24 3.00
C SER A 34 -10.29 1.78 2.77
N GLU A 35 -11.12 1.52 1.76
CA GLU A 35 -11.28 0.17 1.20
C GLU A 35 -10.25 -0.01 0.08
N VAL A 36 -9.34 -0.98 0.21
CA VAL A 36 -8.39 -1.37 -0.84
C VAL A 36 -8.89 -2.63 -1.52
N VAL A 37 -9.08 -2.55 -2.84
CA VAL A 37 -9.46 -3.69 -3.68
C VAL A 37 -8.21 -4.22 -4.38
N LEU A 38 -7.98 -5.52 -4.25
CA LEU A 38 -6.85 -6.23 -4.83
C LEU A 38 -7.26 -7.03 -6.08
N ARG A 39 -6.27 -7.38 -6.91
CA ARG A 39 -6.47 -8.15 -8.17
C ARG A 39 -7.09 -9.54 -7.96
N ASP A 40 -6.88 -10.15 -6.81
CA ASP A 40 -7.48 -11.44 -6.45
C ASP A 40 -8.95 -11.32 -6.02
N GLY A 41 -9.52 -10.11 -6.02
CA GLY A 41 -10.87 -9.81 -5.58
C GLY A 41 -10.99 -9.53 -4.08
N SER A 42 -9.91 -9.64 -3.31
CA SER A 42 -9.88 -9.30 -1.90
C SER A 42 -10.18 -7.82 -1.68
N ARG A 43 -10.92 -7.53 -0.60
CA ARG A 43 -11.26 -6.17 -0.18
C ARG A 43 -10.82 -5.97 1.26
N LEU A 44 -9.94 -5.01 1.48
CA LEU A 44 -9.31 -4.77 2.77
C LEU A 44 -9.76 -3.42 3.32
N LEU A 45 -10.32 -3.43 4.53
CA LEU A 45 -10.55 -2.19 5.28
C LEU A 45 -9.28 -1.82 6.03
N ILE A 46 -8.69 -0.68 5.66
CA ILE A 46 -7.40 -0.24 6.20
C ILE A 46 -7.52 1.14 6.84
N PHE A 47 -6.88 1.30 7.99
CA PHE A 47 -6.84 2.52 8.78
C PHE A 47 -5.47 3.19 8.73
N ASN A 48 -4.41 2.38 8.68
CA ASN A 48 -3.04 2.83 8.51
C ASN A 48 -2.20 1.80 7.76
N ILE A 49 -1.00 2.22 7.36
CA ILE A 49 -0.06 1.37 6.65
C ILE A 49 1.36 1.54 7.18
N SER A 50 2.10 0.44 7.21
CA SER A 50 3.56 0.45 7.14
C SER A 50 3.98 -0.09 5.78
N TRP A 51 5.02 0.48 5.17
CA TRP A 51 5.45 0.05 3.84
C TRP A 51 6.97 0.12 3.66
N GLY A 52 7.45 -0.68 2.71
CA GLY A 52 8.85 -0.69 2.33
C GLY A 52 9.05 -1.20 0.91
N TYR A 53 10.16 -0.83 0.30
CA TYR A 53 10.61 -1.41 -0.95
C TYR A 53 11.59 -2.54 -0.66
N ASP A 54 11.35 -3.70 -1.24
CA ASP A 54 12.39 -4.72 -1.40
C ASP A 54 13.34 -4.22 -2.52
N PRO A 55 14.68 -4.21 -2.30
CA PRO A 55 15.65 -3.90 -3.35
C PRO A 55 15.48 -4.69 -4.65
N ALA A 56 14.90 -5.90 -4.58
CA ALA A 56 14.58 -6.71 -5.74
C ALA A 56 13.21 -6.38 -6.37
N ALA A 57 12.29 -5.71 -5.66
CA ALA A 57 10.93 -5.44 -6.11
C ALA A 57 10.77 -4.11 -6.86
N VAL A 58 9.74 -4.05 -7.70
CA VAL A 58 9.35 -2.85 -8.48
C VAL A 58 8.17 -2.08 -7.89
N SER A 59 7.69 -2.54 -6.74
CA SER A 59 6.49 -2.09 -6.04
C SER A 59 6.69 -2.26 -4.54
N ALA A 60 6.09 -1.36 -3.76
CA ALA A 60 6.17 -1.46 -2.31
C ALA A 60 5.38 -2.68 -1.79
N GLN A 61 5.88 -3.23 -0.69
CA GLN A 61 5.14 -4.14 0.18
C GLN A 61 4.49 -3.29 1.27
N VAL A 62 3.22 -3.56 1.53
CA VAL A 62 2.37 -2.84 2.48
C VAL A 62 1.89 -3.83 3.53
N THR A 63 1.98 -3.43 4.78
CA THR A 63 1.36 -4.11 5.93
C THR A 63 0.33 -3.18 6.54
N THR A 64 -0.90 -3.66 6.71
CA THR A 64 -2.03 -2.83 7.14
C THR A 64 -2.19 -2.81 8.67
N ASN A 65 -2.77 -1.73 9.19
CA ASN A 65 -3.34 -1.63 10.55
C ASN A 65 -2.35 -1.89 11.71
N ILE A 66 -1.04 -1.72 11.45
CA ILE A 66 0.04 -2.13 12.35
C ILE A 66 0.73 -0.95 13.05
N SER A 67 0.60 0.28 12.54
CA SER A 67 1.31 1.44 13.12
C SER A 67 0.49 2.73 13.02
N PRO A 68 -0.17 3.15 14.12
CA PRO A 68 -0.36 2.41 15.36
C PRO A 68 -1.21 1.14 15.16
N ALA A 69 -1.08 0.16 16.05
CA ALA A 69 -1.95 -1.02 16.01
C ALA A 69 -3.42 -0.62 16.23
N VAL A 70 -4.32 -1.15 15.41
CA VAL A 70 -5.76 -0.89 15.50
C VAL A 70 -6.46 -2.11 16.09
N GLY A 71 -7.04 -1.98 17.28
CA GLY A 71 -7.66 -3.09 18.00
C GLY A 71 -8.78 -3.76 17.21
N GLY A 72 -8.67 -5.09 17.00
CA GLY A 72 -9.66 -5.88 16.27
C GLY A 72 -9.61 -5.75 14.74
N ALA A 73 -8.77 -4.87 14.20
CA ALA A 73 -8.57 -4.78 12.75
C ALA A 73 -7.62 -5.89 12.27
N PRO A 74 -7.91 -6.55 11.13
CA PRO A 74 -7.01 -7.53 10.56
C PRO A 74 -5.71 -6.87 10.09
N VAL A 75 -4.61 -7.63 10.13
CA VAL A 75 -3.31 -7.23 9.59
C VAL A 75 -3.07 -8.07 8.35
N ASP A 76 -2.97 -7.39 7.21
CA ASP A 76 -2.78 -7.99 5.90
C ASP A 76 -1.49 -7.48 5.27
N VAL A 77 -0.94 -8.29 4.37
CA VAL A 77 0.24 -7.93 3.59
C VAL A 77 -0.10 -8.02 2.10
N PHE A 78 0.19 -6.94 1.37
CA PHE A 78 0.00 -6.92 -0.09
C PHE A 78 1.06 -6.06 -0.77
N SER A 79 1.22 -6.24 -2.08
CA SER A 79 2.03 -5.33 -2.90
C SER A 79 1.15 -4.25 -3.52
N THR A 80 1.61 -3.01 -3.56
CA THR A 80 0.94 -1.92 -4.32
C THR A 80 0.68 -2.27 -5.77
N SER A 81 1.50 -3.17 -6.35
CA SER A 81 1.27 -3.67 -7.69
C SER A 81 -0.05 -4.42 -7.80
N ALA A 82 -0.56 -5.06 -6.74
CA ALA A 82 -1.80 -5.84 -6.73
C ALA A 82 -3.06 -4.98 -6.52
N VAL A 83 -2.93 -3.69 -6.21
CA VAL A 83 -4.08 -2.79 -6.00
C VAL A 83 -4.74 -2.49 -7.34
N VAL A 84 -6.07 -2.63 -7.40
CA VAL A 84 -6.89 -2.25 -8.56
C VAL A 84 -7.75 -1.02 -8.30
N ALA A 85 -8.16 -0.81 -7.05
CA ALA A 85 -8.91 0.36 -6.65
C ALA A 85 -8.69 0.68 -5.18
N ILE A 86 -8.87 1.96 -4.85
CA ILE A 86 -8.99 2.44 -3.48
C ILE A 86 -10.29 3.24 -3.44
N ASN A 87 -11.19 2.86 -2.54
CA ASN A 87 -12.50 3.47 -2.40
C ASN A 87 -12.66 4.09 -1.02
N ASP A 88 -13.54 5.08 -0.95
CA ASP A 88 -14.05 5.56 0.32
C ASP A 88 -15.00 4.48 0.90
N PRO A 89 -14.72 3.94 2.10
CA PRO A 89 -15.45 2.79 2.62
C PRO A 89 -16.86 3.14 3.09
N GLU A 90 -17.16 4.42 3.36
CA GLU A 90 -18.49 4.84 3.79
C GLU A 90 -19.44 5.01 2.58
N THR A 91 -18.91 5.58 1.50
CA THR A 91 -19.72 5.93 0.32
C THR A 91 -19.59 4.94 -0.85
N GLY A 92 -18.53 4.12 -0.86
CA GLY A 92 -18.15 3.28 -1.99
C GLY A 92 -17.60 4.08 -3.18
N ALA A 93 -17.40 5.39 -3.05
CA ALA A 93 -16.91 6.23 -4.13
C ALA A 93 -15.42 5.95 -4.42
N PRO A 94 -14.99 5.92 -5.70
CA PRO A 94 -13.60 5.69 -6.04
C PRO A 94 -12.74 6.88 -5.63
N LEU A 95 -11.69 6.63 -4.85
CA LEU A 95 -10.63 7.59 -4.54
C LEU A 95 -9.47 7.46 -5.54
N LEU A 96 -9.21 6.24 -6.00
CA LEU A 96 -8.23 5.92 -7.04
C LEU A 96 -8.65 4.64 -7.77
N ALA A 97 -8.60 4.68 -9.11
CA ALA A 97 -8.66 3.48 -9.95
C ALA A 97 -7.29 3.24 -10.58
N VAL A 98 -6.82 1.99 -10.56
CA VAL A 98 -5.51 1.59 -11.10
C VAL A 98 -5.77 0.70 -12.32
N ALA A 99 -5.37 1.18 -13.50
CA ALA A 99 -5.48 0.46 -14.77
C ALA A 99 -4.48 -0.71 -14.87
#